data_AF-A0A031LIS6-F1
#
_entry.id   AF-A0A031LIS6-F1
#
_cell.length_a   1.000
_cell.length_b   1.000
_cell.length_c   1.000
_cell.angle_alpha   90.00
_cell.angle_beta   90.00
_cell.angle_gamma   90.00
#
_symmetry.space_group_name_H-M   'P 1'
#
loop_
_entity.id
_entity.type
_entity.pdbx_description
1 polymer ?
#
loop_
_entity_poly.entity_id
_entity_poly.type
_entity_poly.pdbx_seq_one_letter_code
_entity_poly.pdbx_strand_id
1 'polypeptide(L)'
;MQTQIISKKTLNNTITSESNIIKIVEDSVVMIDVAPEDVQELIVNDNQVIIKLNNGETITLENFNYETSDLVFRNQNSEMFVLDFKNVEYNPLESIEALLEGGAGTGATILNNWLAGGALALGAVGVGVAVFDAANGSSDTKQPSKDLSKLVDAINDAKNSLNQLDGDEKQRVENAINDAEAVLKDPESSQELLDQTADDLISIVEDALKDQEAKDAAKLEEAINNLEADLENAKDKLENEDPNDPYTDETRSELEKEIEEAQKLVDDFNNNIGDKPSIDDVNNARDELNNAVDNLTNLDF
;
A
#
# COMPACT_ATOMS: atom_id res chain seq x y z
N MET A 1 9.77 -12.80 4.83
CA MET A 1 9.53 -11.89 5.96
C MET A 1 9.50 -10.49 5.39
N GLN A 2 8.47 -9.71 5.71
CA GLN A 2 8.34 -8.33 5.26
C GLN A 2 8.35 -7.42 6.51
N THR A 3 8.93 -6.24 6.39
CA THR A 3 8.87 -5.19 7.40
C THR A 3 8.36 -3.91 6.76
N GLN A 4 7.38 -3.30 7.42
CA GLN A 4 6.82 -2.01 7.08
C GLN A 4 7.28 -0.96 8.09
N ILE A 5 7.66 0.21 7.61
CA ILE A 5 8.09 1.34 8.43
C ILE A 5 7.22 2.51 8.06
N ILE A 6 6.52 3.04 9.04
CA ILE A 6 5.59 4.15 8.88
C ILE A 6 6.06 5.28 9.78
N SER A 7 6.43 6.41 9.20
CA SER A 7 6.72 7.61 9.98
C SER A 7 5.48 8.05 10.76
N LYS A 8 5.62 8.24 12.07
CA LYS A 8 4.51 8.70 12.91
C LYS A 8 4.06 10.12 12.58
N LYS A 9 4.96 10.93 12.02
CA LYS A 9 4.75 12.35 11.76
C LYS A 9 4.45 12.66 10.31
N THR A 10 5.25 12.12 9.40
CA THR A 10 5.11 12.41 7.96
C THR A 10 4.16 11.44 7.27
N LEU A 11 3.87 10.30 7.93
CA LEU A 11 3.08 9.19 7.39
C LEU A 11 3.72 8.55 6.15
N ASN A 12 5.00 8.86 5.88
CA ASN A 12 5.78 8.18 4.87
C ASN A 12 5.86 6.70 5.20
N ASN A 13 5.55 5.88 4.20
CA ASN A 13 5.46 4.43 4.31
C ASN A 13 6.57 3.79 3.47
N THR A 14 7.33 2.85 4.04
CA THR A 14 8.37 2.11 3.34
C THR A 14 8.23 0.63 3.66
N ILE A 15 8.35 -0.21 2.63
CA ILE A 15 8.29 -1.66 2.76
C ILE A 15 9.67 -2.23 2.39
N THR A 16 10.16 -3.17 3.18
CA THR A 16 11.40 -3.89 2.90
C THR A 16 11.23 -5.39 3.11
N SER A 17 11.76 -6.19 2.18
CA SER A 17 11.60 -7.65 2.16
C SER A 17 12.93 -8.40 2.07
N GLU A 18 14.07 -7.69 1.99
CA GLU A 18 15.37 -8.29 1.63
C GLU A 18 16.49 -8.07 2.64
N SER A 19 16.32 -7.16 3.61
CA SER A 19 17.36 -6.85 4.60
C SER A 19 16.91 -7.17 6.02
N ASN A 20 17.74 -7.94 6.71
CA ASN A 20 17.60 -8.23 8.14
C ASN A 20 18.18 -7.11 9.01
N ILE A 21 18.74 -6.07 8.40
CA ILE A 21 19.19 -4.85 9.07
C ILE A 21 18.42 -3.68 8.49
N ILE A 22 17.64 -3.02 9.33
CA ILE A 22 16.66 -2.02 8.96
C ILE A 22 17.01 -0.73 9.68
N LYS A 23 17.32 0.32 8.90
CA LYS A 23 17.72 1.60 9.46
C LYS A 23 16.51 2.53 9.56
N ILE A 24 16.16 2.87 10.79
CA ILE A 24 15.08 3.81 11.09
C ILE A 24 15.62 5.24 10.99
N VAL A 25 14.94 6.08 10.21
CA VAL A 25 15.38 7.45 9.92
C VAL A 25 14.68 8.51 10.77
N GLU A 26 13.48 8.20 11.28
CA GLU A 26 12.68 9.05 12.16
C GLU A 26 11.74 8.21 13.04
N ASP A 27 11.07 8.82 14.02
CA ASP A 27 10.11 8.15 14.90
C ASP A 27 8.99 7.49 14.10
N SER A 28 8.84 6.18 14.26
CA SER A 28 8.06 5.35 13.33
C SER A 28 7.29 4.25 14.03
N VAL A 29 6.23 3.76 13.39
CA VAL A 29 5.68 2.43 13.64
C VAL A 29 6.43 1.46 12.73
N VAL A 30 7.11 0.48 13.32
CA VAL A 30 7.78 -0.60 12.60
C VAL A 30 6.93 -1.85 12.75
N MET A 31 6.32 -2.32 11.69
CA MET A 31 5.54 -3.56 11.68
C MET A 31 6.31 -4.68 10.98
N ILE A 32 6.39 -5.84 11.61
CA ILE A 32 7.12 -7.01 11.10
C ILE A 32 6.16 -8.19 10.98
N ASP A 33 6.17 -8.87 9.83
CA ASP A 33 5.38 -10.08 9.57
C ASP A 33 5.99 -11.32 10.24
N VAL A 34 5.94 -11.33 11.57
CA VAL A 34 6.41 -12.36 12.48
C VAL A 34 5.38 -12.48 13.60
N ALA A 35 4.94 -13.70 13.91
CA ALA A 35 4.07 -13.92 15.05
C ALA A 35 4.85 -13.76 16.38
N PRO A 36 4.28 -13.19 17.45
CA PRO A 36 4.96 -13.06 18.74
C PRO A 36 5.57 -14.37 19.26
N GLU A 37 4.90 -15.50 19.04
CA GLU A 37 5.37 -16.84 19.43
C GLU A 37 6.62 -17.31 18.67
N ASP A 38 6.92 -16.72 17.51
CA ASP A 38 8.13 -17.01 16.73
C ASP A 38 9.34 -16.19 17.19
N VAL A 39 9.14 -15.21 18.07
CA VAL A 39 10.22 -14.42 18.68
C VAL A 39 10.86 -15.20 19.82
N GLN A 40 12.16 -15.46 19.69
CA GLN A 40 12.96 -16.13 20.71
C GLN A 40 13.46 -15.13 21.77
N GLU A 41 13.98 -13.99 21.34
CA GLU A 41 14.63 -13.03 22.22
C GLU A 41 14.57 -11.62 21.62
N LEU A 42 14.36 -10.63 22.48
CA LEU A 42 14.47 -9.21 22.16
C LEU A 42 15.62 -8.60 22.95
N ILE A 43 16.54 -7.94 22.25
CA ILE A 43 17.66 -7.20 22.85
C ILE A 43 17.52 -5.74 22.48
N VAL A 44 17.32 -4.89 23.50
CA VAL A 44 17.20 -3.44 23.33
C VAL A 44 18.50 -2.79 23.80
N ASN A 45 19.17 -2.07 22.89
CA ASN A 45 20.41 -1.36 23.14
C ASN A 45 20.25 0.10 22.70
N ASP A 46 20.02 1.04 23.63
CA ASP A 46 19.87 2.50 23.44
C ASP A 46 19.13 2.97 22.15
N ASN A 47 19.75 2.84 20.97
CA ASN A 47 19.20 3.17 19.64
C ASN A 47 19.09 1.96 18.71
N GLN A 48 18.93 0.75 19.22
CA GLN A 48 18.85 -0.47 18.43
C GLN A 48 17.97 -1.51 19.11
N VAL A 49 17.19 -2.24 18.30
CA VAL A 49 16.46 -3.43 18.73
C VAL A 49 16.93 -4.61 17.88
N ILE A 50 17.31 -5.70 18.52
CA ILE A 50 17.65 -6.97 17.87
C ILE A 50 16.58 -8.00 18.24
N ILE A 51 15.94 -8.57 17.23
CA ILE A 51 14.88 -9.55 17.33
C ILE A 51 15.45 -10.88 16.84
N LYS A 52 15.65 -11.84 17.74
CA LYS A 52 16.04 -13.19 17.37
C LYS A 52 14.80 -14.05 17.26
N LEU A 53 14.70 -14.81 16.19
CA LEU A 53 13.58 -15.69 15.90
C LEU A 53 13.92 -17.15 16.24
N ASN A 54 12.89 -17.95 16.50
CA ASN A 54 13.03 -19.38 16.83
C ASN A 54 13.68 -20.20 15.70
N ASN A 55 13.58 -19.73 14.45
CA ASN A 55 14.23 -20.33 13.28
C ASN A 55 15.74 -20.01 13.16
N GLY A 56 16.29 -19.18 14.07
CA GLY A 56 17.68 -18.73 14.07
C GLY A 56 17.95 -17.46 13.26
N GLU A 57 16.94 -16.90 12.59
CA GLU A 57 17.01 -15.60 11.94
C GLU A 57 17.11 -14.46 12.97
N THR A 58 17.74 -13.35 12.57
CA THR A 58 17.91 -12.18 13.42
C THR A 58 17.59 -10.93 12.63
N ILE A 59 16.70 -10.10 13.16
CA ILE A 59 16.31 -8.81 12.60
C ILE A 59 16.92 -7.72 13.48
N THR A 60 17.54 -6.72 12.88
CA THR A 60 18.15 -5.59 13.58
C THR A 60 17.50 -4.30 13.12
N LEU A 61 16.86 -3.59 14.05
CA LEU A 61 16.34 -2.25 13.84
C LEU A 61 17.39 -1.25 14.34
N GLU A 62 18.15 -0.66 13.43
CA GLU A 62 19.11 0.41 13.76
C GLU A 62 18.41 1.75 13.90
N ASN A 63 18.92 2.58 14.82
CA ASN A 63 18.36 3.88 15.20
C ASN A 63 16.91 3.84 15.71
N PHE A 64 16.42 2.67 16.12
CA PHE A 64 15.08 2.55 16.71
C PHE A 64 15.07 3.18 18.10
N ASN A 65 14.16 4.13 18.32
CA ASN A 65 13.93 4.76 19.62
C ASN A 65 12.67 4.18 20.27
N TYR A 66 12.82 3.32 21.27
CA TYR A 66 11.68 2.64 21.91
C TYR A 66 10.80 3.56 22.76
N GLU A 67 11.20 4.82 23.02
CA GLU A 67 10.38 5.79 23.75
C GLU A 67 9.38 6.51 22.83
N THR A 68 9.68 6.61 21.54
CA THR A 68 8.92 7.41 20.57
C THR A 68 8.43 6.61 19.37
N SER A 69 9.08 5.49 19.04
CA SER A 69 8.66 4.54 18.00
C SER A 69 7.92 3.34 18.61
N ASP A 70 7.03 2.75 17.83
CA ASP A 70 6.34 1.51 18.20
C ASP A 70 6.83 0.34 17.35
N LEU A 71 6.92 -0.84 17.97
CA LEU A 71 7.23 -2.08 17.29
C LEU A 71 5.98 -2.96 17.29
N VAL A 72 5.51 -3.32 16.11
CA VAL A 72 4.30 -4.12 15.90
C VAL A 72 4.70 -5.44 15.23
N PHE A 73 4.12 -6.52 15.72
CA PHE A 73 4.27 -7.85 15.17
C PHE A 73 2.95 -8.26 14.53
N ARG A 74 2.98 -8.76 13.30
CA ARG A 74 1.80 -9.23 12.59
C ARG A 74 1.95 -10.70 12.28
N ASN A 75 0.98 -11.50 12.69
CA ASN A 75 0.99 -12.94 12.40
C ASN A 75 0.38 -13.23 11.02
N GLN A 76 0.34 -14.51 10.65
CA GLN A 76 -0.20 -14.96 9.36
C GLN A 76 -1.71 -14.72 9.19
N ASN A 77 -2.44 -14.47 10.28
CA ASN A 77 -3.87 -14.13 10.27
C ASN A 77 -4.11 -12.61 10.19
N SER A 78 -3.06 -11.82 9.94
CA SER A 78 -3.09 -10.35 10.00
C SER A 78 -3.39 -9.76 11.38
N GLU A 79 -3.31 -10.55 12.46
CA GLU A 79 -3.47 -10.03 13.83
C GLU A 79 -2.21 -9.25 14.22
N MET A 80 -2.40 -8.01 14.66
CA MET A 80 -1.31 -7.12 15.05
C MET A 80 -1.13 -7.07 16.56
N PHE A 81 0.12 -7.04 17.00
CA PHE A 81 0.51 -6.96 18.41
C PHE A 81 1.58 -5.89 18.59
N VAL A 82 1.27 -4.84 19.35
CA VAL A 82 2.26 -3.82 19.72
C VAL A 82 3.06 -4.31 20.92
N LEU A 83 4.39 -4.19 20.85
CA LEU A 83 5.27 -4.51 21.95
C LEU A 83 5.31 -3.36 22.97
N ASP A 84 4.89 -3.65 24.19
CA ASP A 84 5.16 -2.78 25.34
C ASP A 84 6.59 -3.06 25.85
N PHE A 85 7.53 -2.20 25.46
CA PHE A 85 8.93 -2.31 25.88
C PHE A 85 9.14 -2.22 27.40
N LYS A 86 8.20 -1.62 28.15
CA LYS A 86 8.33 -1.47 29.60
C LYS A 86 8.04 -2.77 30.34
N ASN A 87 7.03 -3.51 29.89
CA ASN A 87 6.59 -4.76 30.50
C ASN A 87 7.06 -5.99 29.73
N VAL A 88 7.59 -5.80 28.51
CA VAL A 88 7.96 -6.85 27.55
C VAL A 88 6.75 -7.76 27.25
N GLU A 89 5.62 -7.12 26.95
CA GLU A 89 4.35 -7.77 26.65
C GLU A 89 3.87 -7.40 25.25
N TYR A 90 3.28 -8.37 24.55
CA TYR A 90 2.66 -8.18 23.25
C TYR A 90 1.17 -7.89 23.45
N ASN A 91 0.76 -6.66 23.20
CA ASN A 91 -0.62 -6.23 23.36
C ASN A 91 -1.33 -6.26 22.01
N PRO A 92 -2.55 -6.84 21.91
CA PRO A 92 -3.34 -6.76 20.71
C PRO A 92 -3.53 -5.31 20.25
N LEU A 93 -3.36 -5.08 18.95
CA LEU A 93 -3.52 -3.78 18.32
C LEU A 93 -4.57 -3.91 17.21
N GLU A 94 -5.64 -3.12 17.32
CA GLU A 94 -6.71 -3.13 16.32
C GLU A 94 -6.30 -2.42 15.02
N SER A 95 -5.54 -1.33 15.14
CA SER A 95 -5.21 -0.45 14.01
C SER A 95 -3.87 0.26 14.26
N ILE A 96 -3.04 0.39 13.23
CA ILE A 96 -1.76 1.13 13.31
C ILE A 96 -2.01 2.63 13.54
N GLU A 97 -3.16 3.13 13.12
CA GLU A 97 -3.57 4.53 13.21
C GLU A 97 -3.61 5.05 14.65
N ALA A 98 -3.83 4.15 15.61
CA ALA A 98 -3.79 4.49 17.03
C ALA A 98 -2.37 4.86 17.52
N LEU A 99 -1.34 4.47 16.76
CA LEU A 99 0.08 4.65 17.10
C LEU A 99 0.72 5.86 16.40
N LEU A 100 -0.02 6.52 15.49
CA LEU A 100 0.46 7.67 14.73
C LEU A 100 0.20 9.00 15.47
N GLU A 101 1.07 9.99 15.26
CA GLU A 101 0.84 11.34 15.81
C GLU A 101 -0.36 11.98 15.09
N GLY A 102 -1.49 12.12 15.81
CA GLY A 102 -2.78 12.57 15.26
C GLY A 102 -3.91 11.52 15.35
N GLY A 103 -3.66 10.40 16.04
CA GLY A 103 -4.58 9.25 16.17
C GLY A 103 -6.06 9.58 16.41
N ALA A 104 -6.90 8.85 15.66
CA ALA A 104 -8.37 8.87 15.64
C ALA A 104 -9.01 10.27 15.45
N GLY A 105 -8.82 10.90 14.29
CA GLY A 105 -9.68 12.04 13.93
C GLY A 105 -9.16 13.04 12.90
N THR A 106 -7.92 12.96 12.45
CA THR A 106 -7.41 13.81 11.35
C THR A 106 -7.10 12.93 10.16
N GLY A 107 -7.91 13.06 9.09
CA GLY A 107 -7.88 12.27 7.85
C GLY A 107 -6.57 12.36 7.07
N ALA A 108 -5.51 11.80 7.63
CA ALA A 108 -4.22 11.66 7.02
C ALA A 108 -4.06 10.17 6.68
N THR A 109 -4.50 9.85 5.46
CA THR A 109 -4.35 8.55 4.81
C THR A 109 -2.88 8.16 4.78
N ILE A 110 -2.49 7.09 5.47
CA ILE A 110 -1.20 6.44 5.20
C ILE A 110 -1.43 5.56 3.98
N LEU A 111 -0.98 6.05 2.83
CA LEU A 111 -1.07 5.35 1.55
C LEU A 111 -0.42 3.96 1.68
N ASN A 112 -1.19 2.92 1.38
CA ASN A 112 -0.70 1.56 1.38
C ASN A 112 0.10 1.30 0.08
N ASN A 113 1.36 0.89 0.21
CA ASN A 113 2.18 0.28 -0.86
C ASN A 113 2.20 -1.26 -0.70
N TRP A 114 1.32 -1.81 0.14
CA TRP A 114 1.33 -3.20 0.61
C TRP A 114 0.92 -4.27 -0.42
N LEU A 115 0.56 -3.89 -1.65
CA LEU A 115 0.15 -4.83 -2.71
C LEU A 115 1.31 -5.22 -3.66
N ALA A 116 2.47 -4.57 -3.60
CA ALA A 116 3.56 -4.81 -4.55
C ALA A 116 4.39 -6.08 -4.29
N GLY A 117 4.03 -6.92 -3.32
CA GLY A 117 4.86 -8.05 -2.88
C GLY A 117 4.09 -9.31 -2.46
N GLY A 118 3.09 -9.72 -3.24
CA GLY A 118 2.55 -11.07 -3.32
C GLY A 118 2.50 -11.93 -2.04
N ALA A 119 1.49 -11.72 -1.19
CA ALA A 119 0.82 -12.77 -0.39
C ALA A 119 -0.38 -12.16 0.37
N LEU A 120 -1.51 -11.98 -0.30
CA LEU A 120 -2.78 -11.85 0.41
C LEU A 120 -3.18 -13.25 0.90
N ALA A 121 -2.78 -13.59 2.13
CA ALA A 121 -3.42 -14.63 2.90
C ALA A 121 -4.44 -13.97 3.84
N LEU A 122 -5.57 -13.54 3.29
CA LEU A 122 -6.75 -13.24 4.10
C LEU A 122 -7.43 -14.56 4.43
N GLY A 123 -6.90 -15.23 5.46
CA GLY A 123 -7.52 -16.35 6.16
C GLY A 123 -8.00 -15.87 7.53
N ALA A 124 -9.28 -16.08 7.80
CA ALA A 124 -10.08 -15.52 8.89
C ALA A 124 -9.79 -16.04 10.33
N VAL A 125 -10.43 -15.35 11.30
CA VAL A 125 -10.94 -15.77 12.64
C VAL A 125 -10.14 -15.28 13.86
N GLY A 126 -10.76 -14.43 14.70
CA GLY A 126 -10.19 -13.84 15.93
C GLY A 126 -10.73 -14.36 17.28
N VAL A 127 -10.41 -13.67 18.40
CA VAL A 127 -11.04 -13.77 19.75
C VAL A 127 -10.82 -12.46 20.55
N GLY A 128 -11.88 -11.90 21.18
CA GLY A 128 -11.93 -10.52 21.70
C GLY A 128 -11.64 -10.23 23.18
N VAL A 129 -12.00 -9.01 23.61
CA VAL A 129 -12.13 -8.60 25.02
C VAL A 129 -13.43 -7.80 25.22
N ALA A 130 -14.23 -8.25 26.18
CA ALA A 130 -15.44 -7.58 26.65
C ALA A 130 -15.12 -6.38 27.56
N VAL A 131 -15.87 -5.28 27.40
CA VAL A 131 -16.13 -4.31 28.49
C VAL A 131 -17.64 -4.12 28.61
N PHE A 132 -18.24 -4.84 29.56
CA PHE A 132 -19.48 -4.42 30.22
C PHE A 132 -19.09 -3.55 31.42
N ASP A 133 -19.66 -2.35 31.58
CA ASP A 133 -20.74 -2.11 32.55
C ASP A 133 -21.18 -0.62 32.56
N ALA A 134 -22.49 -0.39 32.56
CA ALA A 134 -23.18 0.51 33.49
C ALA A 134 -24.70 0.55 33.20
N ALA A 135 -25.43 -0.01 34.14
CA ALA A 135 -26.87 -0.23 34.16
C ALA A 135 -27.76 1.03 34.16
N ASN A 136 -28.97 0.89 33.61
CA ASN A 136 -30.20 1.19 34.37
C ASN A 136 -31.39 0.37 33.82
N GLY A 137 -32.12 -0.29 34.71
CA GLY A 137 -32.87 -1.52 34.40
C GLY A 137 -34.30 -1.38 33.88
N SER A 138 -34.78 -2.48 33.29
CA SER A 138 -36.11 -3.07 33.53
C SER A 138 -36.12 -4.50 32.98
N SER A 139 -36.87 -5.37 33.64
CA SER A 139 -36.90 -6.83 33.51
C SER A 139 -37.52 -7.39 32.23
N ASP A 140 -36.97 -8.53 31.81
CA ASP A 140 -37.56 -9.67 31.06
C ASP A 140 -38.01 -9.47 29.60
N THR A 141 -37.07 -9.73 28.67
CA THR A 141 -37.07 -10.90 27.75
C THR A 141 -35.68 -11.01 27.11
N LYS A 142 -34.85 -12.00 27.48
CA LYS A 142 -33.53 -12.18 26.84
C LYS A 142 -33.67 -12.80 25.45
N GLN A 143 -33.83 -11.94 24.45
CA GLN A 143 -33.46 -12.24 23.07
C GLN A 143 -31.91 -12.23 22.99
N PRO A 144 -31.24 -13.16 22.29
CA PRO A 144 -29.81 -13.05 22.05
C PRO A 144 -29.52 -11.72 21.32
N SER A 145 -28.53 -10.96 21.80
CA SER A 145 -28.08 -9.74 21.12
C SER A 145 -27.41 -10.11 19.79
N LYS A 146 -27.79 -9.43 18.70
CA LYS A 146 -27.14 -9.54 17.40
C LYS A 146 -25.71 -8.98 17.47
N ASP A 147 -24.77 -9.63 16.79
CA ASP A 147 -23.40 -9.17 16.62
C ASP A 147 -23.30 -8.35 15.33
N LEU A 148 -22.90 -7.09 15.45
CA LEU A 148 -22.84 -6.15 14.33
C LEU A 148 -21.40 -5.87 13.88
N SER A 149 -20.40 -6.37 14.62
CA SER A 149 -18.98 -6.02 14.44
C SER A 149 -18.49 -6.29 13.02
N LYS A 150 -18.66 -7.51 12.54
CA LYS A 150 -18.24 -7.94 11.20
C LYS A 150 -18.75 -7.02 10.08
N LEU A 151 -20.03 -6.62 10.12
CA LEU A 151 -20.61 -5.75 9.11
C LEU A 151 -20.12 -4.30 9.23
N VAL A 152 -19.93 -3.82 10.46
CA VAL A 152 -19.37 -2.48 10.71
C VAL A 152 -17.93 -2.39 10.20
N ASP A 153 -17.11 -3.41 10.47
CA ASP A 153 -15.72 -3.48 10.04
C ASP A 153 -15.65 -3.51 8.50
N ALA A 154 -16.42 -4.40 7.86
CA ALA A 154 -16.51 -4.47 6.40
C ALA A 154 -16.94 -3.14 5.75
N ILE A 155 -17.89 -2.41 6.36
CA ILE A 155 -18.31 -1.08 5.88
C ILE A 155 -17.17 -0.05 5.97
N ASN A 156 -16.41 -0.07 7.07
CA ASN A 156 -15.29 0.86 7.26
C ASN A 156 -14.15 0.55 6.28
N ASP A 157 -13.80 -0.73 6.10
CA ASP A 157 -12.78 -1.16 5.14
C ASP A 157 -13.15 -0.82 3.70
N ALA A 158 -14.43 -1.02 3.35
CA ALA A 158 -14.95 -0.63 2.04
C ALA A 158 -14.86 0.89 1.81
N LYS A 159 -15.23 1.71 2.80
CA LYS A 159 -15.09 3.17 2.73
C LYS A 159 -13.64 3.61 2.56
N ASN A 160 -12.73 2.95 3.25
CA ASN A 160 -11.30 3.23 3.13
C ASN A 160 -10.78 2.88 1.73
N SER A 161 -11.30 1.81 1.11
CA SER A 161 -10.90 1.37 -0.23
C SER A 161 -11.39 2.28 -1.37
N LEU A 162 -12.41 3.13 -1.14
CA LEU A 162 -12.96 4.06 -2.15
C LEU A 162 -11.94 5.09 -2.68
N ASN A 163 -10.80 5.28 -2.00
CA ASN A 163 -9.74 6.19 -2.45
C ASN A 163 -8.88 5.60 -3.57
N GLN A 164 -8.84 4.29 -3.71
CA GLN A 164 -8.08 3.56 -4.74
C GLN A 164 -8.92 3.31 -6.00
N LEU A 165 -10.23 3.48 -5.90
CA LEU A 165 -11.16 3.20 -6.98
C LEU A 165 -11.57 4.50 -7.68
N ASP A 166 -11.72 4.41 -9.00
CA ASP A 166 -12.34 5.46 -9.82
C ASP A 166 -13.54 4.89 -10.60
N GLY A 167 -14.23 5.75 -11.35
CA GLY A 167 -15.25 5.33 -12.31
C GLY A 167 -16.31 4.36 -11.79
N ASP A 168 -16.54 3.29 -12.57
CA ASP A 168 -17.57 2.28 -12.32
C ASP A 168 -17.23 1.40 -11.12
N GLU A 169 -15.94 1.12 -10.89
CA GLU A 169 -15.45 0.33 -9.76
C GLU A 169 -15.80 1.01 -8.43
N LYS A 170 -15.56 2.31 -8.34
CA LYS A 170 -15.92 3.12 -7.17
C LYS A 170 -17.43 3.14 -6.95
N GLN A 171 -18.20 3.35 -8.00
CA GLN A 171 -19.66 3.41 -7.90
C GLN A 171 -20.27 2.08 -7.44
N ARG A 172 -19.71 0.95 -7.87
CA ARG A 172 -20.13 -0.39 -7.40
C ARG A 172 -19.95 -0.53 -5.88
N VAL A 173 -18.81 -0.11 -5.35
CA VAL A 173 -18.53 -0.18 -3.91
C VAL A 173 -19.38 0.82 -3.11
N GLU A 174 -19.59 2.05 -3.60
CA GLU A 174 -20.48 3.03 -2.95
C GLU A 174 -21.91 2.52 -2.82
N ASN A 175 -22.45 1.86 -3.86
CA ASN A 175 -23.77 1.25 -3.82
C ASN A 175 -23.83 0.11 -2.81
N ALA A 176 -22.82 -0.77 -2.78
CA ALA A 176 -22.76 -1.88 -1.83
C ALA A 176 -22.65 -1.40 -0.37
N ILE A 177 -21.89 -0.33 -0.10
CA ILE A 177 -21.83 0.32 1.22
C ILE A 177 -23.21 0.85 1.62
N ASN A 178 -23.92 1.51 0.71
CA ASN A 178 -25.26 2.04 1.00
C ASN A 178 -26.25 0.92 1.34
N ASP A 179 -26.21 -0.19 0.61
CA ASP A 179 -27.04 -1.37 0.88
C ASP A 179 -26.68 -2.00 2.24
N ALA A 180 -25.38 -2.15 2.53
CA ALA A 180 -24.88 -2.67 3.80
C ALA A 180 -25.28 -1.79 4.99
N GLU A 181 -25.20 -0.47 4.85
CA GLU A 181 -25.67 0.48 5.88
C GLU A 181 -27.18 0.42 6.10
N ALA A 182 -27.96 0.11 5.06
CA ALA A 182 -29.41 -0.06 5.18
C ALA A 182 -29.73 -1.31 6.00
N VAL A 183 -29.03 -2.42 5.76
CA VAL A 183 -29.14 -3.66 6.56
C VAL A 183 -28.70 -3.43 8.01
N LEU A 184 -27.60 -2.71 8.23
CA LEU A 184 -27.11 -2.40 9.59
C LEU A 184 -28.10 -1.56 10.41
N LYS A 185 -28.82 -0.63 9.76
CA LYS A 185 -29.81 0.26 10.40
C LYS A 185 -31.16 -0.41 10.62
N ASP A 186 -31.42 -1.57 10.00
CA ASP A 186 -32.68 -2.28 10.11
C ASP A 186 -32.72 -3.15 11.41
N PRO A 187 -33.55 -2.80 12.40
CA PRO A 187 -33.64 -3.57 13.64
C PRO A 187 -34.20 -4.98 13.44
N GLU A 188 -34.86 -5.28 12.32
CA GLU A 188 -35.42 -6.60 12.01
C GLU A 188 -34.42 -7.56 11.36
N SER A 189 -33.29 -7.07 10.83
CA SER A 189 -32.29 -7.87 10.08
C SER A 189 -31.70 -9.04 10.89
N SER A 190 -31.73 -10.27 10.35
CA SER A 190 -31.20 -11.46 11.06
C SER A 190 -29.67 -11.45 11.14
N GLN A 191 -29.08 -12.22 12.08
CA GLN A 191 -27.62 -12.38 12.15
C GLN A 191 -27.05 -12.96 10.84
N GLU A 192 -27.74 -13.96 10.27
CA GLU A 192 -27.36 -14.55 8.98
C GLU A 192 -27.33 -13.51 7.86
N LEU A 193 -28.30 -12.58 7.83
CA LEU A 193 -28.32 -11.50 6.85
C LEU A 193 -27.17 -10.51 7.07
N LEU A 194 -26.86 -10.17 8.32
CA LEU A 194 -25.73 -9.29 8.66
C LEU A 194 -24.39 -9.90 8.22
N ASP A 195 -24.17 -11.19 8.52
CA ASP A 195 -22.94 -11.90 8.17
C ASP A 195 -22.78 -12.06 6.64
N GLN A 196 -23.88 -12.41 5.95
CA GLN A 196 -23.95 -12.52 4.49
C GLN A 196 -23.65 -11.17 3.83
N THR A 197 -24.25 -10.09 4.33
CA THR A 197 -24.04 -8.74 3.79
C THR A 197 -22.59 -8.29 3.96
N ALA A 198 -21.95 -8.66 5.07
CA ALA A 198 -20.53 -8.38 5.28
C ALA A 198 -19.65 -9.14 4.27
N ASP A 199 -19.90 -10.43 4.07
CA ASP A 199 -19.14 -11.27 3.11
C ASP A 199 -19.34 -10.79 1.66
N ASP A 200 -20.58 -10.46 1.30
CA ASP A 200 -20.92 -9.94 -0.03
C ASP A 200 -20.21 -8.59 -0.28
N LEU A 201 -20.19 -7.69 0.72
CA LEU A 201 -19.48 -6.41 0.63
C LEU A 201 -17.97 -6.61 0.45
N ILE A 202 -17.34 -7.50 1.22
CA ILE A 202 -15.91 -7.82 1.10
C ILE A 202 -15.61 -8.32 -0.32
N SER A 203 -16.40 -9.27 -0.83
CA SER A 203 -16.22 -9.79 -2.19
C SER A 203 -16.35 -8.70 -3.27
N ILE A 204 -17.31 -7.78 -3.11
CA ILE A 204 -17.50 -6.67 -4.06
C ILE A 204 -16.30 -5.72 -4.06
N VAL A 205 -15.75 -5.41 -2.88
CA VAL A 205 -14.55 -4.56 -2.75
C VAL A 205 -13.34 -5.24 -3.36
N GLU A 206 -13.12 -6.53 -3.09
CA GLU A 206 -12.01 -7.29 -3.68
C GLU A 206 -12.09 -7.34 -5.21
N ASP A 207 -13.27 -7.58 -5.77
CA ASP A 207 -13.45 -7.60 -7.22
C ASP A 207 -13.24 -6.22 -7.83
N ALA A 208 -13.72 -5.15 -7.19
CA ALA A 208 -13.51 -3.79 -7.65
C ALA A 208 -12.02 -3.38 -7.65
N LEU A 209 -11.26 -3.79 -6.63
CA LEU A 209 -9.81 -3.54 -6.58
C LEU A 209 -9.06 -4.30 -7.68
N LYS A 210 -9.38 -5.57 -7.92
CA LYS A 210 -8.79 -6.35 -9.02
C LYS A 210 -9.10 -5.74 -10.39
N ASP A 211 -10.34 -5.28 -10.59
CA ASP A 211 -10.76 -4.61 -11.82
C ASP A 211 -9.98 -3.29 -12.02
N GLN A 212 -9.80 -2.51 -10.94
CA GLN A 212 -9.01 -1.28 -10.97
C GLN A 212 -7.53 -1.54 -11.27
N GLU A 213 -6.91 -2.54 -10.64
CA GLU A 213 -5.53 -2.94 -10.92
C GLU A 213 -5.35 -3.32 -12.40
N ALA A 214 -6.30 -4.08 -12.97
CA ALA A 214 -6.26 -4.45 -14.38
C ALA A 214 -6.40 -3.23 -15.31
N LYS A 215 -7.24 -2.26 -14.93
CA LYS A 215 -7.43 -1.00 -15.67
C LYS A 215 -6.17 -0.14 -15.66
N ASP A 216 -5.52 -0.01 -14.52
CA ASP A 216 -4.30 0.79 -14.39
C ASP A 216 -3.11 0.10 -15.07
N ALA A 217 -3.02 -1.23 -15.02
CA ALA A 217 -2.07 -2.00 -15.81
C ALA A 217 -2.28 -1.80 -17.32
N ALA A 218 -3.53 -1.82 -17.80
CA ALA A 218 -3.84 -1.59 -19.20
C ALA A 218 -3.49 -0.16 -19.67
N LYS A 219 -3.73 0.86 -18.83
CA LYS A 219 -3.30 2.25 -19.12
C LYS A 219 -1.78 2.36 -19.22
N LEU A 220 -1.05 1.70 -18.32
CA LEU A 220 0.42 1.69 -18.36
C LEU A 220 0.94 1.00 -19.62
N GLU A 221 0.36 -0.15 -19.97
CA GLU A 221 0.71 -0.88 -21.21
C GLU A 221 0.43 -0.02 -22.46
N GLU A 222 -0.69 0.69 -22.51
CA GLU A 222 -0.98 1.64 -23.59
C GLU A 222 0.05 2.78 -23.63
N ALA A 223 0.43 3.34 -22.48
CA ALA A 223 1.43 4.40 -22.40
C ALA A 223 2.81 3.93 -22.90
N ILE A 224 3.23 2.72 -22.52
CA ILE A 224 4.48 2.10 -22.98
C ILE A 224 4.44 1.86 -24.50
N ASN A 225 3.36 1.30 -25.05
CA ASN A 225 3.24 1.09 -26.49
C ASN A 225 3.34 2.41 -27.29
N ASN A 226 2.79 3.50 -26.74
CA ASN A 226 2.93 4.82 -27.35
C ASN A 226 4.37 5.36 -27.25
N LEU A 227 5.05 5.15 -26.12
CA LEU A 227 6.46 5.52 -25.96
C LEU A 227 7.36 4.73 -26.91
N GLU A 228 7.12 3.43 -27.10
CA GLU A 228 7.83 2.59 -28.08
C GLU A 228 7.68 3.13 -29.51
N ALA A 229 6.47 3.57 -29.89
CA ALA A 229 6.24 4.16 -31.20
C ALA A 229 6.97 5.50 -31.38
N ASP A 230 6.98 6.36 -30.35
CA ASP A 230 7.69 7.64 -30.38
C ASP A 230 9.23 7.45 -30.38
N LEU A 231 9.73 6.42 -29.68
CA LEU A 231 11.13 6.00 -29.71
C LEU A 231 11.58 5.59 -31.11
N GLU A 232 10.77 4.81 -31.84
CA GLU A 232 11.08 4.42 -33.21
C GLU A 232 11.16 5.64 -34.13
N ASN A 233 10.18 6.55 -34.03
CA ASN A 233 10.20 7.81 -34.78
C ASN A 233 11.42 8.69 -34.45
N ALA A 234 11.82 8.74 -33.18
CA ALA A 234 12.98 9.50 -32.72
C ALA A 234 14.30 8.92 -33.27
N LYS A 235 14.45 7.59 -33.24
CA LYS A 235 15.61 6.88 -33.81
C LYS A 235 15.69 7.08 -35.33
N ASP A 236 14.56 6.99 -36.03
CA ASP A 236 14.48 7.24 -37.47
C ASP A 236 14.92 8.68 -37.81
N LYS A 237 14.48 9.68 -37.04
CA LYS A 237 14.90 11.08 -37.23
C LYS A 237 16.40 11.25 -37.00
N LEU A 238 16.93 10.66 -35.93
CA LEU A 238 18.35 10.70 -35.62
C LEU A 238 19.21 10.04 -36.71
N GLU A 239 18.78 8.91 -37.29
CA GLU A 239 19.50 8.23 -38.37
C GLU A 239 19.53 9.02 -39.67
N ASN A 240 18.46 9.78 -39.96
CA ASN A 240 18.34 10.57 -41.18
C ASN A 240 18.96 11.98 -41.10
N GLU A 241 19.44 12.40 -39.93
CA GLU A 241 20.15 13.68 -39.77
C GLU A 241 21.57 13.63 -40.34
N ASP A 242 22.10 14.74 -40.89
CA ASP A 242 23.51 14.80 -41.33
C ASP A 242 24.42 14.83 -40.10
N PRO A 243 25.22 13.77 -39.86
CA PRO A 243 26.01 13.65 -38.65
C PRO A 243 27.20 14.62 -38.59
N ASN A 244 27.42 15.42 -39.64
CA ASN A 244 28.46 16.46 -39.68
C ASN A 244 27.88 17.87 -39.74
N ASP A 245 26.58 18.07 -39.50
CA ASP A 245 26.01 19.41 -39.38
C ASP A 245 26.46 20.05 -38.06
N PRO A 246 27.34 21.08 -38.08
CA PRO A 246 27.87 21.68 -36.87
C PRO A 246 26.82 22.50 -36.09
N TYR A 247 25.61 22.68 -36.62
CA TYR A 247 24.52 23.39 -35.97
C TYR A 247 23.57 22.47 -35.18
N THR A 248 23.76 21.15 -35.22
CA THR A 248 22.85 20.17 -34.55
C THR A 248 23.50 19.36 -33.43
N ASP A 249 24.81 19.50 -33.18
CA ASP A 249 25.56 18.69 -32.20
C ASP A 249 24.92 18.64 -30.79
N GLU A 250 24.42 19.77 -30.28
CA GLU A 250 23.83 19.87 -28.94
C GLU A 250 22.43 19.23 -28.89
N THR A 251 21.57 19.55 -29.85
CA THR A 251 20.20 18.98 -29.96
C THR A 251 20.22 17.49 -30.28
N ARG A 252 21.21 17.04 -31.04
CA ARG A 252 21.43 15.63 -31.33
C ARG A 252 21.85 14.86 -30.07
N SER A 253 22.80 15.40 -29.31
CA SER A 253 23.24 14.78 -28.05
C SER A 253 22.11 14.72 -27.02
N GLU A 254 21.24 15.73 -27.00
CA GLU A 254 20.03 15.74 -26.17
C GLU A 254 19.07 14.63 -26.61
N LEU A 255 18.78 14.52 -27.91
CA LEU A 255 17.92 13.44 -28.42
C LEU A 255 18.49 12.03 -28.14
N GLU A 256 19.80 11.83 -28.29
CA GLU A 256 20.45 10.54 -27.97
C GLU A 256 20.28 10.17 -26.49
N LYS A 257 20.40 11.16 -25.59
CA LYS A 257 20.16 10.98 -24.15
C LYS A 257 18.70 10.59 -23.87
N GLU A 258 17.75 11.33 -24.43
CA GLU A 258 16.32 11.06 -24.21
C GLU A 258 15.90 9.71 -24.79
N ILE A 259 16.48 9.28 -25.92
CA ILE A 259 16.30 7.92 -26.46
C ILE A 259 16.80 6.85 -25.47
N GLU A 260 17.98 7.05 -24.87
CA GLU A 260 18.54 6.10 -23.89
C GLU A 260 17.66 5.99 -22.63
N GLU A 261 17.20 7.12 -22.10
CA GLU A 261 16.34 7.19 -20.91
C GLU A 261 14.96 6.54 -21.16
N ALA A 262 14.32 6.86 -22.29
CA ALA A 262 13.06 6.25 -22.69
C ALA A 262 13.18 4.75 -22.99
N GLN A 263 14.26 4.32 -23.68
CA GLN A 263 14.50 2.90 -23.96
C GLN A 263 14.68 2.10 -22.66
N LYS A 264 15.36 2.67 -21.67
CA LYS A 264 15.52 2.03 -20.37
C LYS A 264 14.17 1.77 -19.69
N LEU A 265 13.23 2.70 -19.74
CA LEU A 265 11.88 2.51 -19.16
C LEU A 265 11.12 1.38 -19.85
N VAL A 266 11.20 1.29 -21.18
CA VAL A 266 10.62 0.20 -21.96
C VAL A 266 11.25 -1.14 -21.58
N ASP A 267 12.58 -1.18 -21.43
CA ASP A 267 13.30 -2.40 -21.06
C ASP A 267 12.98 -2.84 -19.62
N ASP A 268 12.86 -1.91 -18.67
CA ASP A 268 12.49 -2.17 -17.27
C ASP A 268 11.06 -2.75 -17.20
N PHE A 269 10.12 -2.20 -17.98
CA PHE A 269 8.75 -2.71 -18.11
C PHE A 269 8.70 -4.12 -18.72
N ASN A 270 9.31 -4.33 -19.90
CA ASN A 270 9.22 -5.58 -20.64
C ASN A 270 9.95 -6.75 -19.95
N ASN A 271 11.07 -6.48 -19.28
CA ASN A 271 11.86 -7.51 -18.62
C ASN A 271 11.49 -7.73 -17.15
N ASN A 272 10.54 -6.96 -16.60
CA ASN A 272 10.23 -6.91 -15.17
C ASN A 272 11.50 -6.74 -14.31
N ILE A 273 12.39 -5.82 -14.72
CA ILE A 273 13.62 -5.52 -14.01
C ILE A 273 13.39 -4.26 -13.15
N GLY A 274 13.68 -4.34 -11.85
CA GLY A 274 13.48 -3.22 -10.93
C GLY A 274 12.01 -2.96 -10.59
N ASP A 275 11.73 -1.76 -10.08
CA ASP A 275 10.36 -1.29 -9.86
C ASP A 275 9.73 -0.96 -11.21
N LYS A 276 8.49 -1.42 -11.44
CA LYS A 276 7.76 -1.05 -12.67
C LYS A 276 7.65 0.46 -12.77
N PRO A 277 7.87 1.04 -13.97
CA PRO A 277 7.77 2.49 -14.14
C PRO A 277 6.35 2.95 -13.85
N SER A 278 6.21 4.12 -13.22
CA SER A 278 4.89 4.72 -13.04
C SER A 278 4.39 5.29 -14.36
N ILE A 279 3.07 5.44 -14.50
CA ILE A 279 2.49 6.07 -15.69
C ILE A 279 2.99 7.51 -15.89
N ASP A 280 3.29 8.21 -14.81
CA ASP A 280 3.83 9.58 -14.85
C ASP A 280 5.28 9.59 -15.37
N ASP A 281 6.10 8.61 -14.98
CA ASP A 281 7.47 8.48 -15.51
C ASP A 281 7.45 8.25 -17.02
N VAL A 282 6.56 7.36 -17.49
CA VAL A 282 6.40 7.05 -18.92
C VAL A 282 5.92 8.28 -19.71
N ASN A 283 4.93 9.01 -19.19
CA ASN A 283 4.43 10.22 -19.85
C ASN A 283 5.48 11.34 -19.87
N ASN A 284 6.23 11.54 -18.79
CA ASN A 284 7.31 12.52 -18.75
C ASN A 284 8.41 12.20 -19.77
N ALA A 285 8.88 10.95 -19.80
CA ALA A 285 9.91 10.53 -20.76
C ALA A 285 9.43 10.70 -22.21
N ARG A 286 8.15 10.43 -22.46
CA ARG A 286 7.53 10.66 -23.77
C ARG A 286 7.53 12.14 -24.15
N ASP A 287 7.17 13.02 -23.22
CA ASP A 287 7.16 14.47 -23.45
C ASP A 287 8.58 15.01 -23.68
N GLU A 288 9.56 14.57 -22.90
CA GLU A 288 10.98 14.94 -23.04
C GLU A 288 11.53 14.48 -24.40
N LEU A 289 11.26 13.22 -24.79
CA LEU A 289 11.64 12.67 -26.08
C LEU A 289 11.03 13.47 -27.25
N ASN A 290 9.73 13.75 -27.19
CA ASN A 290 9.05 14.51 -28.25
C ASN A 290 9.57 15.96 -28.35
N ASN A 291 9.88 16.59 -27.22
CA ASN A 291 10.49 17.92 -27.20
C ASN A 291 11.90 17.90 -27.83
N ALA A 292 12.74 16.90 -27.53
CA ALA A 292 14.06 16.77 -28.13
C ALA A 292 13.96 16.55 -29.65
N VAL A 293 13.01 15.73 -30.09
CA VAL A 293 12.69 15.52 -31.50
C VAL A 293 12.26 16.82 -32.20
N ASP A 294 11.42 17.63 -31.56
CA ASP A 294 10.95 18.90 -32.11
C ASP A 294 12.07 19.95 -32.18
N ASN A 295 12.95 20.00 -31.17
CA ASN A 295 14.13 20.86 -31.17
C ASN A 295 15.06 20.55 -32.35
N LEU A 296 15.28 19.26 -32.62
CA LEU A 296 16.07 18.82 -33.77
C LEU A 296 15.43 19.26 -35.11
N THR A 297 14.10 19.15 -35.20
CA THR A 297 13.35 19.45 -36.44
C THR A 297 13.25 20.96 -36.73
N ASN A 298 13.23 21.81 -35.70
CA ASN A 298 13.04 23.25 -35.84
C ASN A 298 14.34 24.04 -36.12
N LEU A 299 15.46 23.37 -36.38
CA LEU A 299 16.75 24.00 -36.72
C LEU A 299 16.88 24.46 -38.19
N ASP A 300 15.85 24.32 -39.02
CA ASP A 300 15.82 24.85 -40.40
C ASP A 300 16.02 26.38 -40.45
N PHE A 301 17.24 26.82 -40.79
CA PHE A 301 17.61 28.20 -41.17
C PHE A 301 17.90 28.34 -42.66
#